data_AF-A0AA88VZ75-F1
#
_entry.id   AF-A0AA88VZ75-F1
#
_cell.length_a   1.000
_cell.length_b   1.000
_cell.length_c   1.000
_cell.angle_alpha   90.00
_cell.angle_beta   90.00
_cell.angle_gamma   90.00
#
_symmetry.space_group_name_H-M   'P 1'
#
loop_
_entity.id
_entity.type
_entity.pdbx_description
1 polymer ?
#
loop_
_entity_poly.entity_id
_entity_poly.type
_entity_poly.pdbx_seq_one_letter_code
_entity_poly.pdbx_strand_id
1 'polypeptide(L)'
;MGVRYCGKCSPDNKSGKSKFRDEMMCQGLVHVLLSSLTLLLKFCSTWQITEKGPIRDYKGRPLMTPTDDSNPWWSVFNQAIAAAGGKLAKPEILPSTTDARFMRQMGIPTLGFSPMKYTPILLHDHNEFLKDTVYLEGIKVYESLIKSLSSFEGGSS
;
A
#
# COMPACT_ATOMS: atom_id res chain seq x y z
N MET A 1 4.04 -1.98 5.50
CA MET A 1 4.08 -0.63 4.93
C MET A 1 4.76 -0.64 3.57
N GLY A 2 4.01 -0.29 2.53
CA GLY A 2 4.56 0.21 1.28
C GLY A 2 4.50 1.74 1.29
N VAL A 3 5.39 2.38 0.56
CA VAL A 3 5.43 3.83 0.41
C VAL A 3 5.41 4.13 -1.07
N ARG A 4 4.40 4.85 -1.52
CA ARG A 4 4.30 5.26 -2.91
C ARG A 4 5.11 6.52 -3.16
N TYR A 5 5.75 6.58 -4.33
CA TYR A 5 6.49 7.74 -4.79
C TYR A 5 5.55 8.65 -5.59
N CYS A 6 5.41 9.90 -5.17
CA CYS A 6 4.57 10.88 -5.86
C CYS A 6 5.46 11.87 -6.61
N GLY A 7 5.10 12.19 -7.86
CA GLY A 7 5.69 13.34 -8.53
C GLY A 7 5.07 14.65 -8.06
N LYS A 8 5.69 15.80 -8.38
CA LYS A 8 5.17 17.14 -8.09
C LYS A 8 3.68 17.25 -8.46
N CYS A 9 2.81 17.53 -7.49
CA CYS A 9 1.46 18.00 -7.79
C CYS A 9 1.55 19.38 -8.45
N SER A 10 1.07 19.51 -9.68
CA SER A 10 0.71 20.82 -10.22
C SER A 10 -0.50 21.34 -9.43
N PRO A 11 -0.54 22.60 -8.99
CA PRO A 11 -1.62 23.12 -8.14
C PRO A 11 -3.00 23.20 -8.82
N ASP A 12 -3.09 23.00 -10.13
CA ASP A 12 -4.33 23.18 -10.88
C ASP A 12 -4.94 21.84 -11.34
N ASN A 13 -5.66 21.15 -10.44
CA ASN A 13 -6.92 20.48 -10.83
C ASN A 13 -7.72 20.04 -9.58
N LYS A 14 -8.54 20.94 -9.04
CA LYS A 14 -9.63 20.59 -8.11
C LYS A 14 -10.97 20.68 -8.85
N SER A 15 -11.37 19.63 -9.56
CA SER A 15 -12.80 19.41 -9.85
C SER A 15 -13.07 17.98 -10.27
N GLY A 16 -13.92 17.27 -9.53
CA GLY A 16 -14.39 15.95 -9.92
C GLY A 16 -15.03 15.16 -8.79
N LYS A 17 -16.07 15.70 -8.16
CA LYS A 17 -16.98 14.89 -7.33
C LYS A 17 -17.82 14.04 -8.28
N SER A 18 -17.66 12.71 -8.29
CA SER A 18 -18.68 11.81 -8.87
C SER A 18 -19.52 11.20 -7.75
N LYS A 19 -20.75 11.71 -7.72
CA LYS A 19 -21.89 11.35 -6.90
C LYS A 19 -22.37 9.96 -7.30
N PHE A 20 -22.27 8.98 -6.41
CA PHE A 20 -22.88 7.66 -6.57
C PHE A 20 -24.40 7.85 -6.41
N ARG A 21 -25.18 7.57 -7.46
CA ARG A 21 -26.64 7.76 -7.51
C ARG A 21 -27.37 6.51 -7.02
N ASP A 22 -28.41 6.77 -6.24
CA ASP A 22 -29.43 5.84 -5.74
C ASP A 22 -30.39 5.30 -6.82
N GLU A 23 -31.02 4.19 -6.42
CA GLU A 23 -32.41 3.71 -6.67
C GLU A 23 -32.86 3.11 -8.03
N MET A 24 -33.35 1.86 -7.95
CA MET A 24 -34.61 1.35 -8.58
C MET A 24 -34.95 -0.04 -7.96
N MET A 25 -35.82 -0.14 -6.94
CA MET A 25 -37.28 -0.38 -6.94
C MET A 25 -37.76 -1.72 -7.52
N CYS A 26 -38.41 -2.56 -6.69
CA CYS A 26 -39.85 -2.90 -6.76
C CYS A 26 -40.26 -4.01 -5.76
N GLN A 27 -41.32 -3.75 -5.00
CA GLN A 27 -41.97 -4.66 -4.05
C GLN A 27 -43.05 -5.52 -4.73
N GLY A 28 -43.20 -6.76 -4.24
CA GLY A 28 -44.51 -7.44 -4.06
C GLY A 28 -44.96 -8.47 -5.10
N LEU A 29 -44.88 -9.76 -4.74
CA LEU A 29 -46.03 -10.67 -4.87
C LEU A 29 -45.89 -11.89 -3.95
N VAL A 30 -47.02 -12.31 -3.41
CA VAL A 30 -47.24 -13.08 -2.19
C VAL A 30 -47.34 -14.60 -2.48
N HIS A 31 -46.84 -15.41 -1.56
CA HIS A 31 -47.16 -16.83 -1.30
C HIS A 31 -47.46 -17.71 -2.53
N VAL A 32 -46.46 -18.43 -3.06
CA VAL A 32 -46.45 -19.90 -3.25
C VAL A 32 -44.97 -20.31 -3.36
N LEU A 33 -44.59 -21.44 -2.76
CA LEU A 33 -43.24 -22.07 -2.72
C LEU A 33 -42.39 -21.76 -1.47
N LEU A 34 -43.02 -21.89 -0.30
CA LEU A 34 -42.38 -21.90 1.02
C LEU A 34 -41.55 -23.18 1.33
N SER A 35 -41.20 -24.02 0.33
CA SER A 35 -40.44 -25.27 0.53
C SER A 35 -39.04 -25.29 -0.12
N SER A 36 -38.62 -24.23 -0.81
CA SER A 36 -37.25 -24.08 -1.32
C SER A 36 -36.40 -23.05 -0.55
N LEU A 37 -36.98 -22.42 0.49
CA LEU A 37 -36.35 -21.29 1.20
C LEU A 37 -35.37 -21.71 2.30
N THR A 38 -35.38 -22.98 2.74
CA THR A 38 -34.43 -23.47 3.77
C THR A 38 -33.04 -23.77 3.22
N LEU A 39 -32.88 -23.89 1.90
CA LEU A 39 -31.58 -24.15 1.27
C LEU A 39 -30.86 -22.89 0.78
N LEU A 40 -31.59 -21.80 0.52
CA LEU A 40 -31.02 -20.53 0.05
C LEU A 40 -30.61 -19.57 1.18
N LEU A 41 -31.14 -19.72 2.40
CA LEU A 41 -30.70 -18.94 3.56
C LEU A 41 -29.39 -19.45 4.21
N LYS A 42 -28.88 -20.62 3.80
CA LYS A 42 -27.59 -21.16 4.28
C LYS A 42 -26.38 -20.68 3.50
N PHE A 43 -26.57 -20.01 2.37
CA PHE A 43 -25.49 -19.46 1.53
C PHE A 43 -25.16 -17.99 1.82
N CYS A 44 -25.95 -17.32 2.66
CA CYS A 44 -25.72 -15.94 3.10
C CYS A 44 -25.02 -15.89 4.47
N SER A 45 -24.03 -16.77 4.69
CA SER A 45 -23.07 -16.56 5.77
C SER A 45 -22.00 -15.62 5.25
N THR A 46 -21.94 -14.44 5.84
CA THR A 46 -20.88 -13.44 5.67
C THR A 46 -19.51 -14.12 5.60
N TRP A 47 -18.79 -13.97 4.48
CA TRP A 47 -17.38 -14.30 4.45
C TRP A 47 -16.65 -13.39 5.43
N GLN A 48 -16.28 -13.92 6.60
CA GLN A 48 -15.38 -13.23 7.51
C GLN A 48 -13.96 -13.46 7.01
N ILE A 49 -13.34 -12.40 6.49
CA ILE A 49 -11.91 -12.39 6.21
C ILE A 49 -11.20 -12.58 7.55
N THR A 50 -10.68 -13.80 7.78
CA THR A 50 -9.85 -14.10 8.94
C THR A 50 -8.41 -13.72 8.58
N GLU A 51 -7.81 -12.73 9.24
CA GLU A 51 -6.38 -12.46 9.08
C GLU A 51 -5.58 -13.68 9.60
N LYS A 52 -4.92 -14.41 8.70
CA LYS A 52 -4.15 -15.62 9.02
C LYS A 52 -2.63 -15.37 9.09
N GLY A 53 -2.20 -14.32 9.80
CA GLY A 53 -0.78 -14.00 9.94
C GLY A 53 -0.40 -13.52 11.34
N PRO A 54 0.86 -13.71 11.77
CA PRO A 54 1.30 -13.14 13.04
C PRO A 54 1.28 -11.61 12.95
N ILE A 55 0.71 -10.96 13.96
CA ILE A 55 0.64 -9.49 14.07
C ILE A 55 1.85 -8.88 14.78
N ARG A 56 2.76 -9.74 15.27
CA ARG A 56 3.96 -9.39 16.03
C ARG A 56 5.19 -10.09 15.45
N ASP A 57 6.36 -9.51 15.68
CA ASP A 57 7.64 -10.12 15.35
C ASP A 57 8.06 -11.20 16.37
N TYR A 58 9.20 -11.84 16.14
CA TYR A 58 9.77 -12.88 17.02
C TYR A 58 10.06 -12.41 18.46
N LYS A 59 10.13 -11.10 18.69
CA LYS A 59 10.32 -10.45 20.00
C LYS A 59 9.01 -9.94 20.60
N GLY A 60 7.87 -10.19 19.96
CA GLY A 60 6.56 -9.70 20.41
C GLY A 60 6.29 -8.23 20.12
N ARG A 61 7.12 -7.53 19.33
CA ARG A 61 6.90 -6.12 18.94
C ARG A 61 5.88 -6.05 17.78
N PRO A 62 5.21 -4.90 17.57
CA PRO A 62 4.33 -4.73 16.42
C PRO A 62 5.05 -5.04 15.10
N LEU A 63 4.41 -5.80 14.20
CA LEU A 63 5.04 -6.20 12.94
C LEU A 63 5.22 -5.03 11.97
N MET A 64 4.43 -3.97 12.13
CA MET A 64 4.46 -2.81 11.25
C MET A 64 5.73 -1.99 11.45
N THR A 65 6.43 -1.71 10.36
CA THR A 65 7.54 -0.76 10.35
C THR A 65 7.01 0.66 10.56
N PRO A 66 7.44 1.37 11.63
CA PRO A 66 6.99 2.74 11.86
C PRO A 66 7.47 3.68 10.75
N THR A 67 6.60 4.61 10.37
CA THR A 67 6.86 5.64 9.36
C THR A 67 6.64 7.02 9.96
N ASP A 68 7.23 7.23 11.13
CA ASP A 68 7.25 8.46 11.91
C ASP A 68 8.66 8.67 12.49
N ASP A 69 8.83 9.71 13.30
CA ASP A 69 10.12 10.10 13.87
C ASP A 69 10.67 9.08 14.89
N SER A 70 9.87 8.06 15.30
CA SER A 70 10.35 6.97 16.14
C SER A 70 11.27 6.01 15.40
N ASN A 71 11.30 6.07 14.06
CA ASN A 71 12.15 5.24 13.22
C ASN A 71 13.23 6.11 12.54
N PRO A 72 14.49 6.06 12.98
CA PRO A 72 15.53 6.91 12.40
C PRO A 72 15.77 6.60 10.91
N TRP A 73 15.57 5.34 10.50
CA TRP A 73 15.65 4.93 9.10
C TRP A 73 14.59 5.61 8.23
N TRP A 74 13.42 5.91 8.81
CA TRP A 74 12.35 6.65 8.10
C TRP A 74 12.76 8.08 7.81
N SER A 75 13.42 8.75 8.75
CA SER A 75 13.91 10.12 8.55
C SER A 75 14.96 10.18 7.43
N VAL A 76 15.96 9.29 7.47
CA VAL A 76 17.00 9.20 6.42
C VAL A 76 16.36 8.90 5.06
N PHE A 77 15.39 7.99 5.03
CA PHE A 77 14.67 7.64 3.81
C PHE A 77 13.94 8.85 3.22
N ASN A 78 13.20 9.62 4.05
CA ASN A 78 12.52 10.84 3.59
C ASN A 78 13.49 11.88 3.03
N GLN A 79 14.61 12.11 3.73
CA GLN A 79 15.60 13.11 3.34
C GLN A 79 16.28 12.73 2.02
N ALA A 80 16.64 11.46 1.83
CA ALA A 80 17.24 10.97 0.59
C ALA A 80 16.30 11.16 -0.61
N ILE A 81 15.01 10.85 -0.41
CA ILE A 81 13.98 11.06 -1.42
C ILE A 81 13.81 12.55 -1.77
N ALA A 82 13.77 13.41 -0.76
CA ALA A 82 13.67 14.85 -0.97
C ALA A 82 14.89 15.41 -1.72
N ALA A 83 16.10 14.93 -1.38
CA ALA A 83 17.34 15.30 -2.05
C ALA A 83 17.37 14.86 -3.53
N ALA A 84 16.74 13.73 -3.86
CA ALA A 84 16.56 13.26 -5.24
C ALA A 84 15.46 14.03 -6.00
N GLY A 85 14.88 15.10 -5.41
CA GLY A 85 13.81 15.91 -6.02
C GLY A 85 12.44 15.23 -5.99
N GLY A 86 12.28 14.20 -5.17
CA GLY A 86 11.07 13.41 -5.01
C GLY A 86 10.19 13.85 -3.84
N LYS A 87 8.97 13.30 -3.80
CA LYS A 87 8.08 13.40 -2.64
C LYS A 87 7.43 12.06 -2.36
N LEU A 88 7.43 11.64 -1.09
CA LEU A 88 6.70 10.46 -0.68
C LEU A 88 5.20 10.78 -0.57
N ALA A 89 4.38 9.85 -1.08
CA ALA A 89 2.96 9.83 -0.77
C ALA A 89 2.75 9.30 0.65
N LYS A 90 1.49 9.34 1.11
CA LYS A 90 1.11 8.74 2.38
C LYS A 90 1.52 7.25 2.38
N PRO A 91 2.23 6.76 3.42
CA PRO A 91 2.50 5.34 3.57
C PRO A 91 1.20 4.53 3.58
N GLU A 92 1.20 3.40 2.88
CA GLU A 92 0.03 2.54 2.70
C GLU A 92 0.31 1.12 3.14
N ILE A 93 -0.72 0.43 3.61
CA ILE A 93 -0.64 -1.01 3.84
C ILE A 93 -0.86 -1.68 2.49
N LEU A 94 0.18 -2.29 1.95
CA LEU A 94 0.03 -3.13 0.76
C LEU A 94 -0.72 -4.41 1.17
N PRO A 95 -1.86 -4.73 0.55
CA PRO A 95 -2.56 -5.99 0.79
C PRO A 95 -1.81 -7.19 0.18
N SER A 96 -0.73 -6.94 -0.57
CA SER A 96 0.04 -7.96 -1.27
C SER A 96 1.02 -8.70 -0.35
N THR A 97 1.32 -9.95 -0.73
CA THR A 97 2.24 -10.83 -0.02
C THR A 97 3.68 -10.54 -0.45
N THR A 98 4.27 -9.48 0.10
CA THR A 98 5.68 -9.11 -0.18
C THR A 98 6.66 -9.81 0.75
N ASP A 99 7.91 -9.97 0.34
CA ASP A 99 9.01 -10.52 1.16
C ASP A 99 9.25 -9.75 2.47
N ALA A 100 8.84 -8.48 2.51
CA ALA A 100 8.89 -7.65 3.71
C ALA A 100 8.16 -8.27 4.91
N ARG A 101 7.21 -9.20 4.69
CA ARG A 101 6.54 -9.92 5.78
C ARG A 101 7.53 -10.76 6.59
N PHE A 102 8.49 -11.42 5.93
CA PHE A 102 9.45 -12.31 6.58
C PHE A 102 10.52 -11.50 7.32
N MET A 103 11.01 -10.43 6.70
CA MET A 103 11.97 -9.51 7.32
C MET A 103 11.41 -8.87 8.59
N ARG A 104 10.15 -8.40 8.54
CA ARG A 104 9.47 -7.84 9.72
C ARG A 104 9.22 -8.87 10.80
N GLN A 105 8.92 -10.13 10.44
CA GLN A 105 8.78 -11.22 11.43
C GLN A 105 10.08 -11.47 12.18
N MET A 106 11.23 -11.30 11.51
CA MET A 106 12.56 -11.33 12.13
C MET A 106 12.92 -10.02 12.85
N GLY A 107 11.98 -9.09 13.00
CA GLY A 107 12.18 -7.84 13.72
C GLY A 107 13.04 -6.82 13.00
N ILE A 108 13.25 -6.97 11.69
CA ILE A 108 13.99 -6.04 10.84
C ILE A 108 12.98 -5.04 10.25
N PRO A 109 13.14 -3.72 10.50
CA PRO A 109 12.34 -2.69 9.84
C PRO A 109 12.47 -2.79 8.32
N THR A 110 11.35 -2.77 7.59
CA THR A 110 11.38 -2.92 6.12
C THR A 110 10.32 -2.03 5.49
N LEU A 111 10.69 -1.29 4.44
CA LEU A 111 9.78 -0.47 3.64
C LEU A 111 9.72 -1.03 2.23
N GLY A 112 8.51 -1.24 1.70
CA GLY A 112 8.33 -1.49 0.27
C GLY A 112 8.29 -0.15 -0.45
N PHE A 113 9.13 0.05 -1.46
CA PHE A 113 9.20 1.30 -2.20
C PHE A 113 9.50 1.04 -3.66
N SER A 114 8.84 1.80 -4.54
CA SER A 114 9.11 1.80 -5.98
C SER A 114 9.04 3.25 -6.49
N PRO A 115 10.11 3.80 -7.09
CA PRO A 115 10.17 5.19 -7.55
C PRO A 115 9.46 5.39 -8.89
N MET A 116 8.21 4.93 -9.00
CA MET A 116 7.41 4.97 -10.22
C MET A 116 6.42 6.13 -10.18
N LYS A 117 6.91 7.36 -10.44
CA LYS A 117 6.05 8.55 -10.44
C LYS A 117 5.19 8.60 -11.72
N TYR A 118 3.94 9.05 -11.56
CA TYR A 118 3.00 9.25 -12.68
C TYR A 118 2.72 8.00 -13.53
N THR A 119 2.83 6.80 -12.93
CA THR A 119 2.52 5.54 -13.60
C THR A 119 1.15 5.03 -13.18
N PRO A 120 0.33 4.51 -14.11
CA PRO A 120 -0.87 3.76 -13.74
C PRO A 120 -0.50 2.52 -12.92
N ILE A 121 -1.43 2.05 -12.08
CA ILE A 121 -1.27 0.80 -11.35
C ILE A 121 -1.62 -0.34 -12.31
N LEU A 122 -0.61 -1.02 -12.84
CA LEU A 122 -0.76 -2.10 -13.83
C LEU A 122 -0.20 -3.44 -13.35
N LEU A 123 0.10 -3.56 -12.06
CA LEU A 123 0.67 -4.77 -11.48
C LEU A 123 -0.26 -5.96 -11.78
N HIS A 124 0.23 -6.93 -12.56
CA HIS A 124 -0.51 -8.12 -13.01
C HIS A 124 -1.62 -7.88 -14.05
N ASP A 125 -1.60 -6.77 -14.79
CA ASP A 125 -2.54 -6.53 -15.89
C ASP A 125 -1.94 -6.92 -17.26
N HIS A 126 -2.80 -7.09 -18.27
CA HIS A 126 -2.49 -7.63 -19.60
C HIS A 126 -1.57 -6.73 -20.46
N ASN A 127 -1.30 -5.51 -20.01
CA ASN A 127 -0.41 -4.55 -20.68
C ASN A 127 0.45 -3.80 -19.64
N GLU A 128 1.00 -4.51 -18.66
CA GLU A 128 1.93 -3.93 -17.69
C GLU A 128 3.13 -3.28 -18.40
N PHE A 129 3.34 -1.97 -18.18
CA PHE A 129 4.45 -1.24 -18.75
C PHE A 129 5.00 -0.18 -17.79
N LEU A 130 6.25 0.21 -18.01
CA LEU A 130 6.91 1.33 -17.34
C LEU A 130 7.65 2.16 -18.38
N LYS A 131 7.50 3.48 -18.34
CA LYS A 131 8.25 4.37 -19.23
C LYS A 131 9.74 4.32 -18.90
N ASP A 132 10.58 4.26 -19.92
CA ASP A 132 12.04 4.27 -19.83
C ASP A 132 12.58 5.45 -19.00
N THR A 133 12.04 6.64 -19.20
CA THR A 133 12.38 7.85 -18.46
C THR A 133 12.09 7.70 -16.96
N VAL A 134 10.95 7.12 -16.60
CA VAL A 134 10.59 6.85 -15.18
C VAL A 134 11.51 5.80 -14.59
N TYR A 135 11.85 4.75 -15.34
CA TYR A 135 12.81 3.74 -14.92
C TYR A 135 14.20 4.34 -14.63
N LEU A 136 14.73 5.14 -15.57
CA LEU A 136 16.04 5.80 -15.43
C LEU A 136 16.07 6.84 -14.31
N GLU A 137 14.98 7.58 -14.09
CA GLU A 137 14.84 8.46 -12.93
C GLU A 137 14.79 7.65 -11.62
N GLY A 138 14.14 6.49 -11.64
CA GLY A 138 14.08 5.58 -10.50
C GLY A 138 15.47 5.10 -10.06
N ILE A 139 16.38 4.85 -11.00
CA ILE A 139 17.77 4.50 -10.71
C ILE A 139 18.45 5.62 -9.90
N LYS A 140 18.32 6.88 -10.34
CA LYS A 140 18.90 8.04 -9.63
C LYS A 140 18.36 8.19 -8.21
N VAL A 141 17.07 7.89 -8.02
CA VAL A 141 16.45 7.88 -6.68
C VAL A 141 17.08 6.81 -5.81
N TYR A 142 17.24 5.58 -6.31
CA TYR A 142 17.89 4.50 -5.56
C TYR A 142 19.36 4.78 -5.27
N GLU A 143 20.12 5.38 -6.20
CA GLU A 143 21.51 5.78 -5.94
C GLU A 143 21.62 6.73 -4.75
N SER A 144 20.76 7.75 -4.69
CA SER A 144 20.69 8.68 -3.56
C SER A 144 20.28 7.98 -2.26
N LEU A 145 19.30 7.07 -2.36
CA LEU A 145 18.75 6.34 -1.23
C LEU A 145 19.76 5.36 -0.61
N ILE A 146 20.40 4.56 -1.45
CA ILE A 146 21.44 3.60 -1.03
C ILE A 146 22.60 4.36 -0.38
N LYS A 147 23.08 5.44 -1.02
CA LYS A 147 24.17 6.27 -0.46
C LYS A 147 23.81 6.82 0.92
N SER A 148 22.59 7.33 1.08
CA SER A 148 22.15 7.93 2.35
C SER A 148 21.97 6.87 3.44
N LEU A 149 21.36 5.73 3.11
CA LEU A 149 21.15 4.63 4.06
C LEU A 149 22.46 3.94 4.46
N SER A 150 23.41 3.77 3.53
CA SER A 150 24.70 3.13 3.83
C SER A 150 25.64 4.02 4.63
N SER A 151 25.44 5.34 4.57
CA SER A 151 26.21 6.32 5.36
C SER A 151 25.57 6.63 6.72
N PHE A 152 24.42 6.02 7.02
CA PHE A 152 23.72 6.26 8.27
C PHE A 152 24.28 5.38 9.39
N GLU A 153 24.84 6.01 10.42
CA GLU A 153 25.53 5.28 11.51
C GLU A 153 24.59 4.74 12.60
N GLY A 154 23.29 5.00 12.51
CA GLY A 154 22.33 4.58 13.54
C GLY A 154 22.51 5.35 14.84
N GLY A 155 21.41 5.78 15.47
CA GLY A 155 21.47 6.17 16.88
C GLY A 155 21.74 4.91 17.71
N SER A 156 23.00 4.61 18.00
CA SER A 156 23.36 3.70 19.08
C SER A 156 23.01 4.39 20.40
N SER A 157 21.87 4.04 20.96
CA SER A 157 21.49 4.37 22.34
C SER A 157 21.28 3.08 23.10
#